data_AF-A0A9D7DY01-F1
#
_entry.id   AF-A0A9D7DY01-F1
#
_cell.length_a   1.000
_cell.length_b   1.000
_cell.length_c   1.000
_cell.angle_alpha   90.00
_cell.angle_beta   90.00
_cell.angle_gamma   90.00
#
_symmetry.space_group_name_H-M   'P 1'
#
loop_
_entity.id
_entity.type
_entity.pdbx_description
1 polymer ?
#
loop_
_entity_poly.entity_id
_entity_poly.type
_entity_poly.pdbx_seq_one_letter_code
_entity_poly.pdbx_strand_id
1 'polypeptide(L)'
;MKMMKFAIVLFLFAVQAFAIPQVINYQGQLTSQTGTPLDTTVAMTFNLYPVVSGGAAGWSETHPAVVVTDGLFNVRLGSVIPLPDVFSVNSWLSVTIGADTEMSPREQIVSVGHAYRAGTVDGATGGTITGKLNVGSGNTNSGSFANVLGESNSVSGNWGAISGGSNNISTEGFYNVIGGGAGNIVEAGIVTISGGSLNHAFPNAYNAVIAGGEGNYVNGIFGVIGGGNYNNVISDSAATIAGGFFNRVSANYSAIGGDAYNIASGQGSVVSGGVQDSASGSYSTVGGGQGNSANFVASTIGGGRYNTASSNATVSGGVGNAASGNTSTVGGGGGNTANGNSATASGGEGNMASGDYAIVGGGHDNVASGISTTIDGGEFNTASGNYATVGGGAGNSASGYNSTIGGGSINSASNFFCNCRRRNWQ
;
A
#
# COMPACT_ATOMS: atom_id res chain seq x y z
N MET A 1 -62.98 15.84 17.93
CA MET A 1 -61.67 16.20 17.34
C MET A 1 -61.64 15.68 15.91
N LYS A 2 -61.65 16.58 14.91
CA LYS A 2 -61.54 16.25 13.49
C LYS A 2 -60.07 15.92 13.19
N MET A 3 -59.76 14.69 12.77
CA MET A 3 -58.43 14.33 12.27
C MET A 3 -58.38 14.56 10.76
N MET A 4 -57.59 15.55 10.37
CA MET A 4 -57.32 15.98 9.00
C MET A 4 -56.24 15.05 8.42
N LYS A 5 -56.57 14.26 7.39
CA LYS A 5 -55.59 13.45 6.67
C LYS A 5 -54.89 14.32 5.62
N PHE A 6 -53.62 14.64 5.85
CA PHE A 6 -52.74 15.23 4.84
C PHE A 6 -52.23 14.11 3.92
N ALA A 7 -52.59 14.16 2.64
CA ALA A 7 -51.98 13.32 1.61
C ALA A 7 -50.91 14.16 0.91
N ILE A 8 -49.64 13.77 1.06
CA ILE A 8 -48.51 14.34 0.33
C ILE A 8 -48.51 13.70 -1.07
N VAL A 9 -48.77 14.51 -2.10
CA VAL A 9 -48.65 14.08 -3.51
C VAL A 9 -47.21 14.31 -3.94
N LEU A 10 -46.47 13.21 -4.08
CA LEU A 10 -45.10 13.20 -4.60
C LEU A 10 -45.15 13.26 -6.14
N PHE A 11 -44.74 14.39 -6.74
CA PHE A 11 -44.55 14.47 -8.19
C PHE A 11 -43.24 13.76 -8.58
N LEU A 12 -43.35 12.52 -9.03
CA LEU A 12 -42.28 11.80 -9.73
C LEU A 12 -42.14 12.42 -11.14
N PHE A 13 -41.08 13.20 -11.34
CA PHE A 13 -40.66 13.58 -12.68
C PHE A 13 -40.04 12.34 -13.35
N ALA A 14 -40.80 11.69 -14.22
CA ALA A 14 -40.28 10.65 -15.09
C ALA A 14 -39.39 11.30 -16.15
N VAL A 15 -38.09 11.03 -16.09
CA VAL A 15 -37.16 11.31 -17.18
C VAL A 15 -37.51 10.33 -18.31
N GLN A 16 -38.05 10.82 -19.42
CA GLN A 16 -38.24 10.00 -20.60
C GLN A 16 -36.88 9.71 -21.23
N ALA A 17 -36.42 8.46 -21.13
CA ALA A 17 -35.33 7.98 -21.96
C ALA A 17 -35.84 7.87 -23.40
N PHE A 18 -35.20 8.56 -24.34
CA PHE A 18 -35.45 8.36 -25.76
C PHE A 18 -34.89 6.98 -26.15
N ALA A 19 -35.78 6.01 -26.37
CA ALA A 19 -35.39 4.74 -26.94
C ALA A 19 -34.93 4.97 -28.39
N ILE A 20 -33.78 4.40 -28.77
CA ILE A 20 -33.34 4.41 -30.17
C ILE A 20 -34.40 3.64 -30.99
N PRO A 21 -34.97 4.23 -32.04
CA PRO A 21 -36.00 3.57 -32.84
C PRO A 21 -35.47 2.25 -33.44
N GLN A 22 -36.04 1.11 -33.03
CA GLN A 22 -35.70 -0.22 -33.56
C GLN A 22 -36.48 -0.52 -34.85
N VAL A 23 -36.42 0.42 -35.79
CA VAL A 23 -37.11 0.33 -37.08
C VAL A 23 -36.12 0.52 -38.21
N ILE A 24 -36.37 -0.14 -39.33
CA ILE A 24 -35.55 -0.03 -40.54
C ILE A 24 -36.37 0.68 -41.60
N ASN A 25 -35.80 1.72 -42.22
CA ASN A 25 -36.44 2.32 -43.40
C ASN A 25 -36.22 1.40 -44.59
N TYR A 26 -37.30 1.07 -45.30
CA TYR A 26 -37.29 0.32 -46.54
C TYR A 26 -38.03 1.12 -47.62
N GLN A 27 -37.40 1.28 -48.77
CA GLN A 27 -37.94 2.03 -49.89
C GLN A 27 -37.92 1.16 -51.14
N GLY A 28 -38.90 1.36 -51.99
CA GLY A 28 -38.97 0.68 -53.28
C GLY A 28 -39.77 1.48 -54.29
N GLN A 29 -39.69 1.04 -55.55
CA GLN A 29 -40.49 1.57 -56.63
C GLN A 29 -41.48 0.50 -57.11
N LEU A 30 -42.74 0.89 -57.23
CA LEU A 30 -43.84 0.10 -57.73
C LEU A 30 -44.30 0.69 -59.07
N THR A 31 -44.26 -0.15 -60.10
CA THR A 31 -44.71 0.18 -61.46
C THR A 31 -45.81 -0.77 -61.89
N SER A 32 -46.61 -0.34 -62.86
CA SER A 32 -47.51 -1.24 -63.59
C SER A 32 -46.72 -2.28 -64.40
N GLN A 33 -47.41 -3.27 -64.96
CA GLN A 33 -46.80 -4.25 -65.88
C GLN A 33 -46.18 -3.59 -67.14
N THR A 34 -46.60 -2.39 -67.51
CA THR A 34 -46.04 -1.62 -68.63
C THR A 34 -44.93 -0.67 -68.19
N GLY A 35 -44.51 -0.71 -66.92
CA GLY A 35 -43.42 0.09 -66.37
C GLY A 35 -43.81 1.52 -65.97
N THR A 36 -45.10 1.88 -66.03
CA THR A 36 -45.55 3.21 -65.58
C THR A 36 -45.58 3.26 -64.04
N PRO A 37 -44.98 4.29 -63.40
CA PRO A 37 -45.09 4.46 -61.96
C PRO A 37 -46.56 4.53 -61.51
N LEU A 38 -46.86 3.99 -60.33
CA LEU A 38 -48.23 3.96 -59.81
C LEU A 38 -48.45 5.05 -58.75
N ASP A 39 -49.61 5.70 -58.79
CA ASP A 39 -50.14 6.59 -57.76
C ASP A 39 -51.35 5.92 -57.10
N THR A 40 -51.11 5.16 -56.05
CA THR A 40 -52.15 4.36 -55.42
C THR A 40 -51.85 4.11 -53.94
N THR A 41 -52.84 3.61 -53.21
CA THR A 41 -52.64 3.08 -51.85
C THR A 41 -52.92 1.59 -51.88
N VAL A 42 -51.94 0.79 -51.49
CA VAL A 42 -52.02 -0.68 -51.56
C VAL A 42 -51.51 -1.30 -50.27
N ALA A 43 -52.09 -2.43 -49.87
CA ALA A 43 -51.58 -3.22 -48.77
C ALA A 43 -50.25 -3.88 -49.18
N MET A 44 -49.24 -3.82 -48.32
CA MET A 44 -47.95 -4.46 -48.55
C MET A 44 -47.59 -5.35 -47.37
N THR A 45 -47.20 -6.58 -47.63
CA THR A 45 -46.69 -7.51 -46.62
C THR A 45 -45.21 -7.73 -46.83
N PHE A 46 -44.43 -7.52 -45.78
CA PHE A 46 -42.99 -7.72 -45.75
C PHE A 46 -42.67 -8.97 -44.96
N ASN A 47 -41.87 -9.85 -45.53
CA ASN A 47 -41.45 -11.09 -44.90
C ASN A 47 -39.93 -11.16 -44.82
N LEU A 48 -39.40 -11.63 -43.70
CA LEU A 48 -37.97 -11.91 -43.52
C LEU A 48 -37.74 -13.42 -43.41
N TYR A 49 -36.82 -13.91 -44.23
CA TYR A 49 -36.45 -15.31 -44.31
C TYR A 49 -34.97 -15.53 -44.02
N PRO A 50 -34.60 -16.67 -43.42
CA PRO A 50 -33.20 -17.06 -43.26
C PRO A 50 -32.58 -17.68 -44.53
N VAL A 51 -33.38 -17.89 -45.59
CA VAL A 51 -32.98 -18.57 -46.83
C VAL A 51 -33.51 -17.84 -48.08
N VAL A 52 -32.80 -17.99 -49.20
CA VAL A 52 -33.10 -17.30 -50.47
C VAL A 52 -34.40 -17.75 -51.15
N SER A 53 -34.82 -19.00 -50.96
CA SER A 53 -36.07 -19.55 -51.53
C SER A 53 -36.65 -20.65 -50.65
N GLY A 54 -37.99 -20.77 -50.58
CA GLY A 54 -38.66 -21.72 -49.68
C GLY A 54 -38.51 -21.33 -48.21
N GLY A 55 -38.78 -22.28 -47.30
CA GLY A 55 -38.71 -22.07 -45.85
C GLY A 55 -39.83 -21.20 -45.27
N ALA A 56 -39.97 -21.21 -43.94
CA ALA A 56 -40.92 -20.37 -43.22
C ALA A 56 -40.35 -18.96 -42.98
N ALA A 57 -41.22 -17.95 -42.99
CA ALA A 57 -40.85 -16.59 -42.62
C ALA A 57 -40.54 -16.54 -41.12
N GLY A 58 -39.38 -16.00 -40.75
CA GLY A 58 -39.00 -15.77 -39.36
C GLY A 58 -39.68 -14.53 -38.77
N TRP A 59 -40.15 -13.63 -39.65
CA TRP A 59 -40.93 -12.45 -39.30
C TRP A 59 -41.78 -12.01 -40.49
N SER A 60 -42.96 -11.47 -40.22
CA SER A 60 -43.90 -10.96 -41.21
C SER A 60 -44.62 -9.74 -40.66
N GLU A 61 -44.71 -8.68 -41.45
CA GLU A 61 -45.43 -7.45 -41.11
C GLU A 61 -46.26 -6.99 -42.30
N THR A 62 -47.57 -6.80 -42.09
CA THR A 62 -48.47 -6.25 -43.11
C THR A 62 -48.82 -4.81 -42.80
N HIS A 63 -48.53 -3.92 -43.74
CA HIS A 63 -49.02 -2.56 -43.76
C HIS A 63 -50.29 -2.51 -44.62
N PRO A 64 -51.47 -2.28 -44.05
CA PRO A 64 -52.74 -2.41 -44.78
C PRO A 64 -52.97 -1.30 -45.81
N ALA A 65 -52.25 -0.17 -45.71
CA ALA A 65 -52.42 0.99 -46.58
C ALA A 65 -51.09 1.74 -46.74
N VAL A 66 -50.23 1.29 -47.65
CA VAL A 66 -49.01 2.00 -48.04
C VAL A 66 -49.32 2.93 -49.20
N VAL A 67 -49.10 4.22 -49.00
CA VAL A 67 -49.27 5.23 -50.04
C VAL A 67 -48.05 5.18 -50.97
N VAL A 68 -48.32 5.02 -52.26
CA VAL A 68 -47.35 5.04 -53.34
C VAL A 68 -47.60 6.31 -54.15
N THR A 69 -46.54 7.10 -54.37
CA THR A 69 -46.61 8.35 -55.13
C THR A 69 -45.47 8.39 -56.13
N ASP A 70 -45.78 8.63 -57.41
CA ASP A 70 -44.87 8.50 -58.55
C ASP A 70 -44.14 7.15 -58.53
N GLY A 71 -44.85 6.09 -58.14
CA GLY A 71 -44.33 4.74 -57.95
C GLY A 71 -43.44 4.56 -56.72
N LEU A 72 -43.04 5.58 -55.98
CA LEU A 72 -42.18 5.42 -54.81
C LEU A 72 -42.98 5.15 -53.54
N PHE A 73 -42.48 4.26 -52.69
CA PHE A 73 -42.98 4.06 -51.34
C PHE A 73 -41.83 4.03 -50.32
N ASN A 74 -42.17 4.35 -49.07
CA ASN A 74 -41.25 4.28 -47.94
C ASN A 74 -42.00 3.72 -46.73
N VAL A 75 -41.46 2.65 -46.16
CA VAL A 75 -42.04 1.94 -45.02
C VAL A 75 -40.99 1.82 -43.92
N ARG A 76 -41.44 1.91 -42.66
CA ARG A 76 -40.62 1.62 -41.49
C ARG A 76 -40.93 0.21 -41.01
N LEU A 77 -40.08 -0.74 -41.35
CA LEU A 77 -40.18 -2.11 -40.88
C LEU A 77 -39.95 -2.15 -39.36
N GLY A 78 -40.77 -2.90 -38.64
CA GLY A 78 -40.75 -2.97 -37.18
C GLY A 78 -41.73 -2.01 -36.49
N SER A 79 -42.49 -1.21 -37.25
CA SER A 79 -43.35 -0.16 -36.68
C SER A 79 -44.76 -0.65 -36.29
N VAL A 80 -45.23 -1.74 -36.89
CA VAL A 80 -46.47 -2.45 -36.58
C VAL A 80 -46.17 -3.72 -35.78
N ILE A 81 -45.20 -4.52 -36.23
CA ILE A 81 -44.72 -5.72 -35.52
C ILE A 81 -43.22 -5.55 -35.26
N PRO A 82 -42.77 -5.41 -33.99
CA PRO A 82 -41.36 -5.22 -33.66
C PRO A 82 -40.44 -6.22 -34.35
N LEU A 83 -39.33 -5.74 -34.90
CA LEU A 83 -38.32 -6.60 -35.53
C LEU A 83 -37.68 -7.52 -34.47
N PRO A 84 -37.62 -8.85 -34.69
CA PRO A 84 -36.88 -9.75 -33.83
C PRO A 84 -35.37 -9.64 -34.11
N ASP A 85 -34.54 -10.39 -33.39
CA ASP A 85 -33.10 -10.53 -33.66
C ASP A 85 -32.83 -11.41 -34.90
N VAL A 86 -33.32 -10.97 -36.06
CA VAL A 86 -33.28 -11.70 -37.34
C VAL A 86 -32.03 -11.40 -38.17
N PHE A 87 -31.20 -10.43 -37.74
CA PHE A 87 -29.98 -10.00 -38.44
C PHE A 87 -28.71 -10.71 -37.93
N SER A 88 -28.86 -11.66 -37.03
CA SER A 88 -27.80 -12.55 -36.55
C SER A 88 -27.40 -13.63 -37.57
N VAL A 89 -28.19 -13.81 -38.63
CA VAL A 89 -27.97 -14.72 -39.76
C VAL A 89 -28.22 -13.99 -41.09
N ASN A 90 -27.89 -14.61 -42.23
CA ASN A 90 -28.27 -14.07 -43.53
C ASN A 90 -29.80 -13.91 -43.63
N SER A 91 -30.28 -12.67 -43.67
CA SER A 91 -31.71 -12.35 -43.78
C SER A 91 -32.05 -11.92 -45.20
N TRP A 92 -33.14 -12.46 -45.73
CA TRP A 92 -33.67 -12.18 -47.05
C TRP A 92 -35.06 -11.56 -46.91
N LEU A 93 -35.22 -10.34 -47.41
CA LEU A 93 -36.47 -9.61 -47.45
C LEU A 93 -37.26 -9.97 -48.70
N SER A 94 -38.56 -10.11 -48.50
CA SER A 94 -39.54 -10.37 -49.53
C SER A 94 -40.73 -9.44 -49.35
N VAL A 95 -41.37 -9.07 -50.45
CA VAL A 95 -42.51 -8.14 -50.46
C VAL A 95 -43.65 -8.75 -51.26
N THR A 96 -44.87 -8.69 -50.71
CA THR A 96 -46.12 -9.03 -51.40
C THR A 96 -46.98 -7.78 -51.48
N ILE A 97 -47.41 -7.42 -52.70
CA ILE A 97 -48.20 -6.20 -52.97
C ILE A 97 -49.64 -6.59 -53.27
N GLY A 98 -50.59 -6.21 -52.42
CA GLY A 98 -52.00 -6.52 -52.61
C GLY A 98 -52.27 -8.01 -52.80
N ALA A 99 -52.75 -8.39 -53.98
CA ALA A 99 -53.05 -9.77 -54.37
C ALA A 99 -51.97 -10.39 -55.29
N ASP A 100 -50.86 -9.69 -55.52
CA ASP A 100 -49.78 -10.17 -56.37
C ASP A 100 -49.05 -11.35 -55.72
N THR A 101 -48.32 -12.11 -56.55
CA THR A 101 -47.41 -13.13 -56.05
C THR A 101 -46.26 -12.50 -55.30
N GLU A 102 -45.82 -13.15 -54.22
CA GLU A 102 -44.67 -12.72 -53.43
C GLU A 102 -43.41 -12.55 -54.31
N MET A 103 -42.64 -11.49 -54.05
CA MET A 103 -41.43 -11.13 -54.80
C MET A 103 -40.44 -12.29 -54.90
N SER A 104 -39.96 -12.56 -56.13
CA SER A 104 -38.91 -13.54 -56.41
C SER A 104 -37.96 -12.99 -57.49
N PRO A 105 -36.62 -13.00 -57.27
CA PRO A 105 -35.92 -13.51 -56.08
C PRO A 105 -36.07 -12.58 -54.86
N ARG A 106 -35.88 -13.14 -53.65
CA ARG A 106 -35.80 -12.36 -52.41
C ARG A 106 -34.53 -11.50 -52.41
N GLU A 107 -34.55 -10.38 -51.72
CA GLU A 107 -33.41 -9.46 -51.60
C GLU A 107 -32.67 -9.67 -50.27
N GLN A 108 -31.35 -9.83 -50.31
CA GLN A 108 -30.57 -9.98 -49.07
C GLN A 108 -30.42 -8.63 -48.35
N ILE A 109 -30.72 -8.60 -47.06
CA ILE A 109 -30.38 -7.45 -46.21
C ILE A 109 -28.90 -7.53 -45.87
N VAL A 110 -28.16 -6.48 -46.18
CA VAL A 110 -26.72 -6.35 -45.91
C VAL A 110 -26.43 -5.19 -44.96
N SER A 111 -25.31 -5.26 -44.26
CA SER A 111 -24.83 -4.16 -43.43
C SER A 111 -24.55 -2.91 -44.28
N VAL A 112 -24.98 -1.75 -43.81
CA VAL A 112 -24.55 -0.46 -44.39
C VAL A 112 -23.07 -0.20 -44.09
N GLY A 113 -22.34 0.41 -45.03
CA GLY A 113 -20.87 0.47 -44.99
C GLY A 113 -20.26 1.04 -43.70
N HIS A 114 -20.92 2.01 -43.05
CA HIS A 114 -20.48 2.57 -41.77
C HIS A 114 -20.81 1.68 -40.55
N ALA A 115 -21.82 0.82 -40.64
CA ALA A 115 -22.09 -0.20 -39.62
C ALA A 115 -21.13 -1.40 -39.71
N TYR A 116 -20.47 -1.59 -40.87
CA TYR A 116 -19.51 -2.68 -41.10
C TYR A 116 -18.18 -2.49 -40.35
N ARG A 117 -17.81 -1.24 -40.01
CA ARG A 117 -16.71 -0.91 -39.12
C ARG A 117 -17.20 0.00 -37.99
N ALA A 118 -17.85 -0.55 -36.98
CA ALA A 118 -18.00 0.16 -35.72
C ALA A 118 -16.61 0.29 -35.05
N GLY A 119 -15.90 1.39 -35.34
CA GLY A 119 -14.58 1.67 -34.75
C GLY A 119 -14.65 2.25 -33.33
N THR A 120 -15.77 2.88 -32.99
CA THR A 120 -16.09 3.41 -31.66
C THR A 120 -17.57 3.20 -31.37
N VAL A 121 -17.88 2.88 -30.11
CA VAL A 121 -19.26 2.72 -29.61
C VAL A 121 -19.50 3.82 -28.57
N ASP A 122 -19.99 4.97 -29.02
CA ASP A 122 -20.24 6.12 -28.17
C ASP A 122 -21.65 6.06 -27.55
N GLY A 123 -21.74 6.26 -26.23
CA GLY A 123 -23.01 6.37 -25.51
C GLY A 123 -23.69 5.05 -25.13
N ALA A 124 -23.00 3.91 -25.23
CA ALA A 124 -23.54 2.65 -24.74
C ALA A 124 -23.74 2.67 -23.22
N THR A 125 -24.98 2.58 -22.78
CA THR A 125 -25.34 2.36 -21.38
C THR A 125 -25.97 0.97 -21.23
N GLY A 126 -25.32 0.09 -20.46
CA GLY A 126 -25.84 -1.25 -20.16
C GLY A 126 -25.58 -2.34 -21.21
N GLY A 127 -24.56 -2.18 -22.07
CA GLY A 127 -24.15 -3.22 -23.03
C GLY A 127 -23.21 -4.27 -22.42
N THR A 128 -23.43 -5.54 -22.78
CA THR A 128 -22.55 -6.66 -22.39
C THR A 128 -21.66 -7.05 -23.57
N ILE A 129 -20.34 -6.93 -23.44
CA ILE A 129 -19.39 -7.51 -24.41
C ILE A 129 -19.30 -9.00 -24.08
N THR A 130 -19.94 -9.85 -24.88
CA THR A 130 -19.98 -11.32 -24.69
C THR A 130 -18.75 -12.04 -25.27
N GLY A 131 -17.82 -11.32 -25.91
CA GLY A 131 -16.56 -11.82 -26.48
C GLY A 131 -15.29 -11.27 -25.79
N LYS A 132 -14.10 -11.59 -26.34
CA LYS A 132 -12.79 -11.15 -25.81
C LYS A 132 -12.56 -9.65 -26.10
N LEU A 133 -12.39 -8.81 -25.07
CA LEU A 133 -11.97 -7.41 -25.19
C LEU A 133 -10.43 -7.36 -25.35
N ASN A 134 -9.95 -7.17 -26.57
CA ASN A 134 -8.52 -6.95 -26.80
C ASN A 134 -8.20 -5.46 -26.66
N VAL A 135 -7.65 -5.13 -25.51
CA VAL A 135 -7.14 -3.83 -25.10
C VAL A 135 -5.64 -3.93 -25.32
N GLY A 136 -5.13 -3.30 -26.39
CA GLY A 136 -3.70 -3.29 -26.70
C GLY A 136 -2.85 -2.64 -25.59
N SER A 137 -1.61 -2.26 -25.88
CA SER A 137 -1.00 -1.20 -25.08
C SER A 137 -1.78 0.12 -25.29
N GLY A 138 -1.95 0.94 -24.24
CA GLY A 138 -2.50 2.30 -24.37
C GLY A 138 -4.04 2.46 -24.41
N ASN A 139 -4.80 1.73 -23.61
CA ASN A 139 -6.26 1.90 -23.54
C ASN A 139 -6.66 2.96 -22.48
N THR A 140 -7.96 3.20 -22.25
CA THR A 140 -8.48 3.87 -21.03
C THR A 140 -9.87 3.31 -20.68
N ASN A 141 -10.09 2.91 -19.42
CA ASN A 141 -11.38 2.39 -18.95
C ASN A 141 -12.05 3.41 -18.00
N SER A 142 -12.97 4.23 -18.53
CA SER A 142 -13.62 5.33 -17.80
C SER A 142 -15.09 5.03 -17.48
N GLY A 143 -15.33 4.55 -16.26
CA GLY A 143 -16.63 4.48 -15.60
C GLY A 143 -16.44 4.54 -14.08
N SER A 144 -17.49 4.85 -13.30
CA SER A 144 -17.43 4.64 -11.84
C SER A 144 -17.20 3.14 -11.58
N PHE A 145 -16.14 2.82 -10.82
CA PHE A 145 -15.59 1.47 -10.59
C PHE A 145 -14.77 0.84 -11.75
N ALA A 146 -13.96 1.60 -12.51
CA ALA A 146 -13.01 1.01 -13.47
C ALA A 146 -11.67 1.79 -13.67
N ASN A 147 -10.50 1.09 -13.69
CA ASN A 147 -9.35 1.32 -14.59
C ASN A 147 -8.19 0.30 -14.44
N VAL A 148 -7.56 -0.11 -15.57
CA VAL A 148 -6.27 -0.85 -15.72
C VAL A 148 -5.66 -0.60 -17.10
N LEU A 149 -4.44 -0.03 -17.19
CA LEU A 149 -3.75 0.28 -18.47
C LEU A 149 -2.24 0.02 -18.52
N GLY A 150 -1.84 -0.90 -19.38
CA GLY A 150 -0.45 -1.30 -19.60
C GLY A 150 -0.37 -2.83 -19.75
N GLU A 151 0.83 -3.41 -19.73
CA GLU A 151 1.05 -4.83 -20.05
C GLU A 151 0.74 -5.75 -18.86
N SER A 152 -0.07 -6.81 -19.04
CA SER A 152 -0.20 -7.91 -18.07
C SER A 152 -0.61 -7.53 -16.63
N ASN A 153 -1.41 -6.48 -16.45
CA ASN A 153 -1.97 -6.12 -15.15
C ASN A 153 -3.26 -6.93 -14.86
N SER A 154 -3.49 -7.31 -13.60
CA SER A 154 -4.62 -8.14 -13.16
C SER A 154 -5.29 -7.56 -11.90
N VAL A 155 -6.63 -7.43 -11.94
CA VAL A 155 -7.46 -7.06 -10.79
C VAL A 155 -8.59 -8.08 -10.66
N SER A 156 -8.70 -8.73 -9.52
CA SER A 156 -9.81 -9.62 -9.17
C SER A 156 -10.34 -9.28 -7.77
N GLY A 157 -11.67 -9.26 -7.61
CA GLY A 157 -12.32 -8.91 -6.33
C GLY A 157 -13.07 -7.57 -6.35
N ASN A 158 -13.46 -7.08 -5.17
CA ASN A 158 -14.39 -5.94 -5.05
C ASN A 158 -13.66 -4.58 -5.01
N TRP A 159 -14.07 -3.67 -5.90
CA TRP A 159 -13.65 -2.26 -5.95
C TRP A 159 -12.14 -2.00 -6.04
N GLY A 160 -11.37 -2.94 -6.60
CA GLY A 160 -9.94 -2.76 -6.88
C GLY A 160 -9.68 -1.86 -8.09
N ALA A 161 -8.60 -1.07 -8.06
CA ALA A 161 -8.17 -0.22 -9.18
C ALA A 161 -6.66 -0.34 -9.42
N ILE A 162 -6.23 -0.40 -10.69
CA ILE A 162 -4.82 -0.24 -11.08
C ILE A 162 -4.74 0.88 -12.12
N SER A 163 -4.12 2.03 -11.82
CA SER A 163 -4.08 3.13 -12.80
C SER A 163 -3.05 2.98 -13.92
N GLY A 164 -2.25 1.90 -13.95
CA GLY A 164 -1.50 1.46 -15.13
C GLY A 164 -0.28 0.57 -14.87
N GLY A 165 0.68 0.51 -15.79
CA GLY A 165 2.00 -0.13 -15.58
C GLY A 165 2.14 -1.54 -16.16
N SER A 166 3.07 -2.35 -15.65
CA SER A 166 3.32 -3.73 -16.13
C SER A 166 3.26 -4.75 -15.01
N ASN A 167 2.60 -5.89 -15.21
CA ASN A 167 2.59 -7.02 -14.26
C ASN A 167 2.12 -6.69 -12.84
N ASN A 168 1.23 -5.71 -12.65
CA ASN A 168 0.66 -5.43 -11.33
C ASN A 168 -0.53 -6.36 -11.04
N ILE A 169 -0.64 -6.86 -9.82
CA ILE A 169 -1.64 -7.85 -9.40
C ILE A 169 -2.35 -7.34 -8.15
N SER A 170 -3.68 -7.27 -8.18
CA SER A 170 -4.52 -7.08 -7.00
C SER A 170 -5.52 -8.22 -6.92
N THR A 171 -5.37 -9.11 -5.94
CA THR A 171 -6.29 -10.22 -5.68
C THR A 171 -7.12 -9.98 -4.42
N GLU A 172 -8.30 -10.60 -4.37
CA GLU A 172 -9.10 -10.90 -3.16
C GLU A 172 -9.16 -9.80 -2.07
N GLY A 173 -9.44 -8.55 -2.44
CA GLY A 173 -9.61 -7.45 -1.49
C GLY A 173 -10.84 -6.57 -1.72
N PHE A 174 -11.10 -5.69 -0.76
CA PHE A 174 -12.09 -4.61 -0.83
C PHE A 174 -11.33 -3.29 -0.98
N TYR A 175 -11.61 -2.51 -2.03
CA TYR A 175 -11.06 -1.15 -2.19
C TYR A 175 -9.53 -1.05 -2.38
N ASN A 176 -8.89 -2.07 -2.96
CA ASN A 176 -7.45 -2.03 -3.25
C ASN A 176 -7.10 -1.00 -4.34
N VAL A 177 -5.98 -0.31 -4.19
CA VAL A 177 -5.48 0.65 -5.19
C VAL A 177 -4.02 0.37 -5.48
N ILE A 178 -3.67 0.17 -6.75
CA ILE A 178 -2.29 0.25 -7.25
C ILE A 178 -2.18 1.43 -8.22
N GLY A 179 -1.44 2.46 -7.85
CA GLY A 179 -1.31 3.69 -8.65
C GLY A 179 -0.57 3.50 -10.00
N GLY A 180 0.12 2.37 -10.19
CA GLY A 180 0.79 2.00 -11.44
C GLY A 180 2.10 1.26 -11.18
N GLY A 181 3.07 1.36 -12.10
CA GLY A 181 4.41 0.81 -11.90
C GLY A 181 4.60 -0.63 -12.39
N ALA A 182 5.57 -1.37 -11.88
CA ALA A 182 5.95 -2.68 -12.43
C ALA A 182 6.03 -3.80 -11.37
N GLY A 183 5.16 -4.81 -11.45
CA GLY A 183 5.25 -5.99 -10.58
C GLY A 183 4.74 -5.77 -9.16
N ASN A 184 3.87 -4.78 -8.91
CA ASN A 184 3.30 -4.57 -7.58
C ASN A 184 2.17 -5.58 -7.30
N ILE A 185 2.12 -6.12 -6.09
CA ILE A 185 1.18 -7.18 -5.69
C ILE A 185 0.42 -6.75 -4.44
N VAL A 186 -0.90 -6.89 -4.46
CA VAL A 186 -1.78 -6.80 -3.29
C VAL A 186 -2.57 -8.10 -3.21
N GLU A 187 -2.33 -8.91 -2.17
CA GLU A 187 -2.93 -10.25 -2.09
C GLU A 187 -4.36 -10.24 -1.49
N ALA A 188 -4.65 -9.36 -0.52
CA ALA A 188 -5.99 -9.17 0.06
C ALA A 188 -6.09 -7.85 0.87
N GLY A 189 -7.29 -7.56 1.38
CA GLY A 189 -7.53 -6.49 2.36
C GLY A 189 -8.00 -5.16 1.75
N ILE A 190 -7.66 -4.05 2.41
CA ILE A 190 -7.87 -2.67 1.95
C ILE A 190 -6.48 -2.06 1.86
N VAL A 191 -5.84 -2.07 0.69
CA VAL A 191 -4.44 -1.66 0.56
C VAL A 191 -4.30 -0.59 -0.52
N THR A 192 -3.44 0.41 -0.25
CA THR A 192 -2.97 1.34 -1.27
C THR A 192 -1.49 1.14 -1.54
N ILE A 193 -1.13 0.80 -2.76
CA ILE A 193 0.23 0.93 -3.30
C ILE A 193 0.21 2.08 -4.30
N SER A 194 0.82 3.23 -4.00
CA SER A 194 0.73 4.40 -4.91
C SER A 194 1.50 4.22 -6.23
N GLY A 195 2.34 3.19 -6.36
CA GLY A 195 3.10 2.86 -7.57
C GLY A 195 4.41 2.15 -7.25
N GLY A 196 5.42 2.30 -8.11
CA GLY A 196 6.76 1.75 -7.89
C GLY A 196 6.97 0.37 -8.55
N SER A 197 7.95 -0.40 -8.09
CA SER A 197 8.24 -1.73 -8.65
C SER A 197 8.33 -2.80 -7.58
N LEU A 198 7.80 -4.00 -7.83
CA LEU A 198 7.96 -5.16 -6.94
C LEU A 198 7.50 -4.92 -5.49
N ASN A 199 6.60 -3.96 -5.24
CA ASN A 199 6.04 -3.77 -3.90
C ASN A 199 4.97 -4.81 -3.64
N HIS A 200 4.90 -5.35 -2.43
CA HIS A 200 4.03 -6.47 -2.11
C HIS A 200 3.33 -6.28 -0.76
N ALA A 201 2.00 -6.27 -0.79
CA ALA A 201 1.14 -6.33 0.39
C ALA A 201 0.51 -7.73 0.54
N PHE A 202 0.83 -8.39 1.65
CA PHE A 202 0.37 -9.74 2.00
C PHE A 202 -1.08 -9.74 2.55
N PRO A 203 -1.73 -10.90 2.70
CA PRO A 203 -3.16 -10.97 3.01
C PRO A 203 -3.56 -10.36 4.36
N ASN A 204 -2.64 -10.27 5.31
CA ASN A 204 -2.90 -9.67 6.63
C ASN A 204 -2.75 -8.14 6.63
N ALA A 205 -2.41 -7.52 5.49
CA ALA A 205 -2.09 -6.09 5.39
C ALA A 205 -3.34 -5.18 5.33
N TYR A 206 -4.36 -5.42 6.16
CA TYR A 206 -5.59 -4.61 6.14
C TYR A 206 -5.31 -3.13 6.46
N ASN A 207 -5.80 -2.21 5.62
CA ASN A 207 -5.56 -0.76 5.72
C ASN A 207 -4.07 -0.38 5.61
N ALA A 208 -3.26 -1.19 4.93
CA ALA A 208 -1.85 -0.90 4.73
C ALA A 208 -1.62 0.07 3.56
N VAL A 209 -0.50 0.78 3.62
CA VAL A 209 -0.07 1.72 2.59
C VAL A 209 1.38 1.48 2.24
N ILE A 210 1.67 1.35 0.95
CA ILE A 210 3.00 1.51 0.38
C ILE A 210 2.96 2.72 -0.56
N ALA A 211 3.60 3.82 -0.20
CA ALA A 211 3.54 5.04 -1.00
C ALA A 211 4.38 4.98 -2.29
N GLY A 212 5.15 3.89 -2.51
CA GLY A 212 5.87 3.62 -3.75
C GLY A 212 7.19 2.90 -3.50
N GLY A 213 8.21 3.19 -4.33
CA GLY A 213 9.54 2.62 -4.19
C GLY A 213 9.69 1.27 -4.87
N GLU A 214 10.73 0.52 -4.49
CA GLU A 214 11.02 -0.79 -5.08
C GLU A 214 11.15 -1.90 -4.03
N GLY A 215 10.49 -3.03 -4.23
CA GLY A 215 10.70 -4.22 -3.39
C GLY A 215 10.23 -4.06 -1.95
N ASN A 216 9.28 -3.18 -1.65
CA ASN A 216 8.79 -2.99 -0.28
C ASN A 216 7.70 -4.02 0.06
N TYR A 217 7.74 -4.57 1.27
CA TYR A 217 6.86 -5.64 1.74
C TYR A 217 6.07 -5.21 2.97
N VAL A 218 4.74 -5.34 2.95
CA VAL A 218 3.89 -5.10 4.13
C VAL A 218 3.02 -6.32 4.44
N ASN A 219 3.13 -6.83 5.66
CA ASN A 219 2.38 -7.95 6.21
C ASN A 219 1.94 -7.60 7.62
N GLY A 220 0.89 -6.77 7.72
CA GLY A 220 0.39 -6.27 9.00
C GLY A 220 -0.72 -5.23 8.86
N ILE A 221 -1.68 -5.25 9.79
CA ILE A 221 -2.80 -4.33 9.80
C ILE A 221 -2.27 -2.91 10.04
N PHE A 222 -2.75 -1.91 9.30
CA PHE A 222 -2.29 -0.51 9.37
C PHE A 222 -0.77 -0.33 9.13
N GLY A 223 -0.12 -1.28 8.46
CA GLY A 223 1.29 -1.18 8.12
C GLY A 223 1.54 -0.05 7.11
N VAL A 224 2.52 0.80 7.36
CA VAL A 224 2.86 1.91 6.46
C VAL A 224 4.31 1.83 6.02
N ILE A 225 4.54 1.89 4.72
CA ILE A 225 5.84 2.13 4.11
C ILE A 225 5.74 3.41 3.25
N GLY A 226 6.44 4.46 3.66
CA GLY A 226 6.43 5.75 2.94
C GLY A 226 7.21 5.72 1.60
N GLY A 227 7.90 4.62 1.30
CA GLY A 227 8.60 4.39 0.03
C GLY A 227 9.97 3.73 0.26
N GLY A 228 10.93 4.02 -0.62
CA GLY A 228 12.29 3.50 -0.52
C GLY A 228 12.49 2.14 -1.20
N ASN A 229 13.53 1.41 -0.83
CA ASN A 229 13.93 0.18 -1.50
C ASN A 229 14.12 -0.96 -0.49
N TYR A 230 13.46 -2.10 -0.72
CA TYR A 230 13.53 -3.31 0.12
C TYR A 230 13.15 -3.11 1.61
N ASN A 231 12.22 -2.21 1.93
CA ASN A 231 11.73 -2.07 3.30
C ASN A 231 10.67 -3.13 3.63
N ASN A 232 10.63 -3.59 4.88
CA ASN A 232 9.79 -4.70 5.28
C ASN A 232 9.07 -4.44 6.61
N VAL A 233 7.74 -4.43 6.57
CA VAL A 233 6.86 -4.32 7.75
C VAL A 233 6.18 -5.66 7.97
N ILE A 234 6.58 -6.41 9.00
CA ILE A 234 6.06 -7.74 9.36
C ILE A 234 5.59 -7.71 10.82
N SER A 235 4.44 -7.09 11.08
CA SER A 235 3.88 -6.94 12.43
C SER A 235 2.39 -7.27 12.41
N ASP A 236 1.79 -7.60 13.54
CA ASP A 236 0.33 -7.75 13.56
C ASP A 236 -0.40 -6.42 13.34
N SER A 237 0.14 -5.30 13.85
CA SER A 237 -0.55 -4.00 13.82
C SER A 237 0.35 -2.75 13.91
N ALA A 238 -0.02 -1.73 13.11
CA ALA A 238 0.38 -0.32 13.22
C ALA A 238 1.90 -0.06 13.25
N ALA A 239 2.65 -0.78 12.44
CA ALA A 239 4.08 -0.54 12.22
C ALA A 239 4.33 0.43 11.07
N THR A 240 5.38 1.25 11.18
CA THR A 240 5.71 2.27 10.18
C THR A 240 7.18 2.25 9.80
N ILE A 241 7.45 2.28 8.50
CA ILE A 241 8.75 2.67 7.94
C ILE A 241 8.51 3.91 7.09
N ALA A 242 9.08 5.05 7.46
CA ALA A 242 8.89 6.27 6.67
C ALA A 242 9.58 6.21 5.29
N GLY A 243 10.64 5.42 5.14
CA GLY A 243 11.31 5.16 3.87
C GLY A 243 12.68 4.50 4.06
N GLY A 244 13.60 4.74 3.12
CA GLY A 244 15.00 4.29 3.22
C GLY A 244 15.29 2.99 2.47
N PHE A 245 16.36 2.30 2.85
CA PHE A 245 16.86 1.10 2.18
C PHE A 245 17.00 -0.06 3.16
N PHE A 246 16.32 -1.18 2.90
CA PHE A 246 16.49 -2.42 3.67
C PHE A 246 16.16 -2.30 5.17
N ASN A 247 15.19 -1.43 5.53
CA ASN A 247 14.73 -1.33 6.91
C ASN A 247 13.70 -2.42 7.23
N ARG A 248 13.70 -2.92 8.46
CA ARG A 248 12.78 -3.98 8.91
C ARG A 248 12.09 -3.63 10.22
N VAL A 249 10.78 -3.59 10.18
CA VAL A 249 9.93 -3.53 11.37
C VAL A 249 9.26 -4.88 11.56
N SER A 250 9.34 -5.48 12.75
CA SER A 250 8.75 -6.80 13.02
C SER A 250 7.91 -6.90 14.29
N ALA A 251 7.48 -5.77 14.87
CA ALA A 251 6.67 -5.75 16.08
C ALA A 251 5.60 -4.66 16.05
N ASN A 252 4.57 -4.83 16.87
CA ASN A 252 3.42 -3.92 16.89
C ASN A 252 3.82 -2.52 17.38
N TYR A 253 3.24 -1.48 16.77
CA TYR A 253 3.44 -0.07 17.12
C TYR A 253 4.89 0.44 16.99
N SER A 254 5.75 -0.30 16.30
CA SER A 254 7.15 0.09 16.15
C SER A 254 7.39 0.89 14.88
N ALA A 255 8.44 1.71 14.89
CA ALA A 255 8.68 2.69 13.85
C ALA A 255 10.17 2.81 13.48
N ILE A 256 10.42 2.95 12.18
CA ILE A 256 11.72 3.35 11.64
C ILE A 256 11.53 4.64 10.82
N GLY A 257 12.29 5.68 11.16
CA GLY A 257 12.21 6.98 10.48
C GLY A 257 12.88 7.04 9.11
N GLY A 258 13.78 6.11 8.78
CA GLY A 258 14.37 6.01 7.44
C GLY A 258 15.76 5.39 7.41
N ASP A 259 16.59 5.88 6.49
CA ASP A 259 17.98 5.47 6.24
C ASP A 259 18.12 3.97 5.96
N ALA A 260 19.15 3.27 6.45
CA ALA A 260 19.49 1.95 5.91
C ALA A 260 19.73 0.84 6.94
N TYR A 261 19.26 -0.37 6.64
CA TYR A 261 19.52 -1.58 7.44
C TYR A 261 19.08 -1.52 8.91
N ASN A 262 18.13 -0.66 9.24
CA ASN A 262 17.65 -0.53 10.61
C ASN A 262 16.62 -1.62 10.94
N ILE A 263 16.60 -2.04 12.21
CA ILE A 263 15.69 -3.09 12.71
C ILE A 263 14.94 -2.57 13.94
N ALA A 264 13.61 -2.60 13.90
CA ALA A 264 12.74 -2.36 15.05
C ALA A 264 11.89 -3.62 15.30
N SER A 265 12.23 -4.39 16.33
CA SER A 265 11.64 -5.71 16.60
C SER A 265 11.05 -5.85 18.00
N GLY A 266 11.15 -4.83 18.84
CA GLY A 266 10.43 -4.74 20.11
C GLY A 266 9.06 -4.06 19.95
N GLN A 267 8.07 -4.44 20.76
CA GLN A 267 6.77 -3.76 20.76
C GLN A 267 6.97 -2.27 21.09
N GLY A 268 6.42 -1.36 20.27
CA GLY A 268 6.58 0.08 20.48
C GLY A 268 8.03 0.59 20.37
N SER A 269 8.94 -0.20 19.79
CA SER A 269 10.33 0.20 19.59
C SER A 269 10.47 1.26 18.50
N VAL A 270 11.47 2.13 18.64
CA VAL A 270 11.72 3.22 17.69
C VAL A 270 13.18 3.27 17.29
N VAL A 271 13.43 3.35 15.99
CA VAL A 271 14.71 3.79 15.42
C VAL A 271 14.45 5.04 14.59
N SER A 272 14.95 6.20 15.01
CA SER A 272 14.62 7.46 14.31
C SER A 272 15.27 7.58 12.93
N GLY A 273 16.37 6.86 12.66
CA GLY A 273 17.13 6.86 11.41
C GLY A 273 18.49 6.18 11.63
N GLY A 274 19.46 6.37 10.74
CA GLY A 274 20.81 5.81 10.87
C GLY A 274 21.09 4.55 10.04
N VAL A 275 22.20 3.88 10.32
CA VAL A 275 22.67 2.73 9.55
C VAL A 275 22.93 1.54 10.46
N GLN A 276 22.25 0.42 10.24
CA GLN A 276 22.41 -0.81 11.03
C GLN A 276 22.06 -0.64 12.52
N ASP A 277 21.14 0.27 12.85
CA ASP A 277 20.66 0.44 14.21
C ASP A 277 19.55 -0.57 14.53
N SER A 278 19.56 -1.13 15.75
CA SER A 278 18.63 -2.17 16.19
C SER A 278 17.97 -1.81 17.52
N ALA A 279 16.64 -1.68 17.52
CA ALA A 279 15.80 -1.54 18.71
C ALA A 279 14.93 -2.80 18.87
N SER A 280 15.41 -3.76 19.68
CA SER A 280 14.78 -5.09 19.83
C SER A 280 14.05 -5.29 21.16
N GLY A 281 14.29 -4.45 22.15
CA GLY A 281 13.52 -4.46 23.40
C GLY A 281 12.16 -3.77 23.27
N SER A 282 11.14 -4.21 24.02
CA SER A 282 9.86 -3.48 24.07
C SER A 282 10.06 -2.06 24.59
N TYR A 283 9.50 -1.08 23.90
CA TYR A 283 9.67 0.37 24.17
C TYR A 283 11.13 0.84 24.13
N SER A 284 12.02 0.08 23.48
CA SER A 284 13.41 0.52 23.28
C SER A 284 13.49 1.63 22.24
N THR A 285 14.48 2.51 22.39
CA THR A 285 14.68 3.65 21.49
C THR A 285 16.13 3.74 21.05
N VAL A 286 16.35 3.91 19.75
CA VAL A 286 17.61 4.35 19.17
C VAL A 286 17.36 5.66 18.41
N GLY A 287 17.97 6.75 18.84
CA GLY A 287 17.83 8.06 18.19
C GLY A 287 18.50 8.14 16.81
N GLY A 288 19.36 7.17 16.48
CA GLY A 288 20.00 6.96 15.18
C GLY A 288 21.51 6.79 15.28
N GLY A 289 22.23 6.94 14.16
CA GLY A 289 23.68 6.79 14.11
C GLY A 289 24.11 5.57 13.30
N GLN A 290 25.05 4.78 13.82
CA GLN A 290 25.53 3.59 13.13
C GLN A 290 25.78 2.41 14.08
N GLY A 291 25.11 1.28 13.83
CA GLY A 291 25.42 0.01 14.50
C GLY A 291 25.10 0.00 15.99
N ASN A 292 24.12 0.80 16.45
CA ASN A 292 23.70 0.83 17.85
C ASN A 292 22.68 -0.27 18.15
N SER A 293 22.67 -0.80 19.37
CA SER A 293 21.84 -1.95 19.76
C SER A 293 21.16 -1.74 21.12
N ALA A 294 19.86 -1.42 21.11
CA ALA A 294 19.01 -1.31 22.29
C ALA A 294 18.14 -2.57 22.43
N ASN A 295 18.53 -3.50 23.28
CA ASN A 295 18.05 -4.90 23.23
C ASN A 295 17.16 -5.33 24.40
N PHE A 296 16.80 -4.41 25.29
CA PHE A 296 15.99 -4.73 26.45
C PHE A 296 14.85 -3.74 26.64
N VAL A 297 13.87 -4.12 27.47
CA VAL A 297 12.70 -3.30 27.76
C VAL A 297 13.13 -1.90 28.24
N ALA A 298 12.58 -0.86 27.61
CA ALA A 298 12.85 0.55 27.87
C ALA A 298 14.32 0.99 27.73
N SER A 299 15.18 0.17 27.12
CA SER A 299 16.57 0.55 26.83
C SER A 299 16.63 1.73 25.84
N THR A 300 17.53 2.67 26.07
CA THR A 300 17.64 3.89 25.27
C THR A 300 19.07 4.14 24.82
N ILE A 301 19.24 4.39 23.52
CA ILE A 301 20.48 4.92 22.95
C ILE A 301 20.17 6.24 22.25
N GLY A 302 20.77 7.34 22.70
CA GLY A 302 20.54 8.65 22.09
C GLY A 302 21.09 8.76 20.67
N GLY A 303 22.21 8.08 20.39
CA GLY A 303 22.73 7.87 19.04
C GLY A 303 24.20 7.44 19.06
N GLY A 304 24.99 7.87 18.06
CA GLY A 304 26.43 7.59 17.99
C GLY A 304 26.75 6.32 17.20
N ARG A 305 27.88 5.67 17.52
CA ARG A 305 28.35 4.50 16.76
C ARG A 305 28.70 3.32 17.67
N TYR A 306 28.18 2.14 17.36
CA TYR A 306 28.47 0.88 18.06
C TYR A 306 28.19 0.93 19.57
N ASN A 307 27.16 1.67 19.99
CA ASN A 307 26.72 1.68 21.38
C ASN A 307 25.74 0.52 21.66
N THR A 308 25.77 -0.03 22.88
CA THR A 308 24.92 -1.14 23.29
C THR A 308 24.24 -0.85 24.63
N ALA A 309 22.92 -1.03 24.68
CA ALA A 309 22.12 -0.99 25.90
C ALA A 309 21.37 -2.33 26.04
N SER A 310 21.79 -3.17 27.00
CA SER A 310 21.33 -4.58 27.13
C SER A 310 20.40 -4.85 28.32
N SER A 311 20.05 -3.81 29.08
CA SER A 311 19.12 -3.86 30.23
C SER A 311 18.20 -2.64 30.16
N ASN A 312 17.38 -2.37 31.19
CA ASN A 312 16.68 -1.08 31.33
C ASN A 312 17.70 0.05 31.57
N ALA A 313 18.51 0.34 30.56
CA ALA A 313 19.76 1.09 30.64
C ALA A 313 19.78 2.18 29.58
N THR A 314 20.58 3.22 29.82
CA THR A 314 20.70 4.37 28.93
C THR A 314 22.14 4.57 28.47
N VAL A 315 22.34 4.74 27.17
CA VAL A 315 23.57 5.29 26.59
C VAL A 315 23.22 6.58 25.86
N SER A 316 23.68 7.73 26.35
CA SER A 316 23.30 9.01 25.72
C SER A 316 23.90 9.18 24.31
N GLY A 317 25.03 8.54 24.01
CA GLY A 317 25.66 8.54 22.69
C GLY A 317 27.12 8.11 22.74
N GLY A 318 27.93 8.59 21.79
CA GLY A 318 29.38 8.33 21.73
C GLY A 318 29.76 7.15 20.84
N VAL A 319 30.91 6.54 21.11
CA VAL A 319 31.45 5.44 20.30
C VAL A 319 31.78 4.22 21.16
N GLY A 320 31.21 3.06 20.87
CA GLY A 320 31.60 1.81 21.51
C GLY A 320 31.25 1.71 23.00
N ASN A 321 30.23 2.43 23.46
CA ASN A 321 29.82 2.40 24.86
C ASN A 321 28.85 1.23 25.15
N ALA A 322 28.93 0.63 26.34
CA ALA A 322 28.09 -0.48 26.75
C ALA A 322 27.44 -0.25 28.13
N ALA A 323 26.11 -0.26 28.18
CA ALA A 323 25.35 -0.24 29.43
C ALA A 323 24.55 -1.55 29.58
N SER A 324 24.97 -2.43 30.49
CA SER A 324 24.42 -3.78 30.62
C SER A 324 23.81 -4.07 31.99
N GLY A 325 24.09 -3.27 33.02
CA GLY A 325 23.44 -3.38 34.33
C GLY A 325 21.99 -2.87 34.31
N ASN A 326 21.13 -3.39 35.19
CA ASN A 326 19.77 -2.87 35.34
C ASN A 326 19.82 -1.40 35.80
N THR A 327 19.05 -0.50 35.18
CA THR A 327 19.08 0.96 35.46
C THR A 327 20.47 1.60 35.35
N SER A 328 21.40 0.98 34.61
CA SER A 328 22.74 1.53 34.39
C SER A 328 22.72 2.66 33.37
N THR A 329 23.71 3.56 33.46
CA THR A 329 23.83 4.72 32.58
C THR A 329 25.25 4.91 32.09
N VAL A 330 25.41 5.13 30.78
CA VAL A 330 26.62 5.68 30.18
C VAL A 330 26.29 7.04 29.57
N GLY A 331 26.91 8.11 30.07
CA GLY A 331 26.62 9.48 29.64
C GLY A 331 27.19 9.85 28.26
N GLY A 332 28.12 9.05 27.72
CA GLY A 332 28.71 9.25 26.39
C GLY A 332 30.18 8.85 26.36
N GLY A 333 30.97 9.48 25.47
CA GLY A 333 32.41 9.22 25.35
C GLY A 333 32.76 8.02 24.47
N GLY A 334 33.92 7.42 24.68
CA GLY A 334 34.45 6.30 23.90
C GLY A 334 34.74 5.06 24.75
N GLY A 335 34.20 3.90 24.40
CA GLY A 335 34.58 2.63 25.05
C GLY A 335 34.21 2.51 26.53
N ASN A 336 33.25 3.29 27.04
CA ASN A 336 32.86 3.24 28.44
C ASN A 336 31.86 2.10 28.69
N THR A 337 31.96 1.49 29.87
CA THR A 337 31.17 0.30 30.25
C THR A 337 30.51 0.50 31.62
N ALA A 338 29.19 0.30 31.72
CA ALA A 338 28.44 0.26 32.97
C ALA A 338 27.70 -1.08 33.11
N ASN A 339 28.27 -2.01 33.88
CA ASN A 339 27.78 -3.39 34.01
C ASN A 339 27.07 -3.69 35.33
N GLY A 340 27.37 -2.94 36.39
CA GLY A 340 26.69 -3.10 37.69
C GLY A 340 25.26 -2.57 37.66
N ASN A 341 24.39 -3.11 38.51
CA ASN A 341 23.04 -2.58 38.68
C ASN A 341 23.10 -1.15 39.20
N SER A 342 22.36 -0.23 38.58
CA SER A 342 22.41 1.21 38.84
C SER A 342 23.81 1.83 38.74
N ALA A 343 24.74 1.18 38.02
CA ALA A 343 26.07 1.73 37.81
C ALA A 343 26.04 2.89 36.80
N THR A 344 26.94 3.86 36.98
CA THR A 344 27.05 5.04 36.12
C THR A 344 28.48 5.24 35.66
N ALA A 345 28.69 5.32 34.34
CA ALA A 345 29.92 5.84 33.74
C ALA A 345 29.56 7.13 32.98
N SER A 346 29.81 8.29 33.60
CA SER A 346 29.27 9.56 33.10
C SER A 346 29.87 10.02 31.75
N GLY A 347 31.03 9.50 31.36
CA GLY A 347 31.67 9.81 30.07
C GLY A 347 33.17 9.49 30.08
N GLY A 348 33.94 10.13 29.21
CA GLY A 348 35.38 9.92 29.08
C GLY A 348 35.75 8.80 28.10
N GLU A 349 36.90 8.16 28.29
CA GLU A 349 37.39 7.06 27.46
C GLU A 349 37.75 5.84 28.30
N GLY A 350 37.31 4.64 27.91
CA GLY A 350 37.73 3.38 28.53
C GLY A 350 37.32 3.17 29.99
N ASN A 351 36.37 3.93 30.53
CA ASN A 351 35.95 3.81 31.93
C ASN A 351 35.03 2.61 32.14
N MET A 352 35.17 1.91 33.27
CA MET A 352 34.39 0.74 33.64
C MET A 352 33.77 0.87 35.04
N ALA A 353 32.45 0.94 35.12
CA ALA A 353 31.67 0.84 36.35
C ALA A 353 30.99 -0.54 36.41
N SER A 354 31.63 -1.51 37.04
CA SER A 354 31.18 -2.92 37.06
C SER A 354 30.57 -3.39 38.38
N GLY A 355 30.77 -2.66 39.47
CA GLY A 355 30.09 -2.93 40.74
C GLY A 355 28.67 -2.37 40.80
N ASP A 356 27.79 -3.01 41.56
CA ASP A 356 26.44 -2.48 41.79
C ASP A 356 26.52 -1.11 42.48
N TYR A 357 25.77 -0.13 41.96
CA TYR A 357 25.81 1.29 42.38
C TYR A 357 27.19 1.96 42.20
N ALA A 358 28.09 1.38 41.42
CA ALA A 358 29.39 2.00 41.16
C ALA A 358 29.26 3.24 40.27
N ILE A 359 30.08 4.25 40.53
CA ILE A 359 30.10 5.51 39.79
C ILE A 359 31.52 5.78 39.30
N VAL A 360 31.66 6.07 38.01
CA VAL A 360 32.82 6.72 37.42
C VAL A 360 32.36 8.06 36.82
N GLY A 361 32.81 9.17 37.39
CA GLY A 361 32.43 10.52 36.95
C GLY A 361 33.02 10.93 35.60
N GLY A 362 34.05 10.24 35.11
CA GLY A 362 34.65 10.43 33.80
C GLY A 362 36.13 10.07 33.78
N GLY A 363 36.89 10.65 32.85
CA GLY A 363 38.34 10.45 32.75
C GLY A 363 38.75 9.38 31.74
N HIS A 364 39.93 8.78 31.93
CA HIS A 364 40.50 7.78 31.03
C HIS A 364 40.88 6.49 31.79
N ASP A 365 40.35 5.34 31.37
CA ASP A 365 40.68 4.02 31.91
C ASP A 365 40.51 3.87 33.45
N ASN A 366 39.46 4.43 34.02
CA ASN A 366 39.14 4.20 35.44
C ASN A 366 38.24 2.97 35.64
N VAL A 367 38.47 2.20 36.71
CA VAL A 367 37.75 0.94 37.00
C VAL A 367 37.14 0.97 38.41
N ALA A 368 35.82 1.07 38.49
CA ALA A 368 35.04 0.98 39.71
C ALA A 368 34.29 -0.36 39.77
N SER A 369 34.84 -1.35 40.50
CA SER A 369 34.36 -2.74 40.50
C SER A 369 33.78 -3.23 41.82
N GLY A 370 33.95 -2.48 42.91
CA GLY A 370 33.31 -2.79 44.19
C GLY A 370 31.86 -2.30 44.24
N ILE A 371 31.07 -2.86 45.17
CA ILE A 371 29.70 -2.37 45.40
C ILE A 371 29.76 -0.95 45.97
N SER A 372 28.94 -0.04 45.43
CA SER A 372 28.82 1.35 45.85
C SER A 372 30.14 2.11 45.88
N THR A 373 31.04 1.82 44.93
CA THR A 373 32.31 2.55 44.78
C THR A 373 32.14 3.83 43.99
N THR A 374 32.98 4.83 44.27
CA THR A 374 33.02 6.08 43.51
C THR A 374 34.42 6.41 43.04
N ILE A 375 34.56 6.73 41.76
CA ILE A 375 35.73 7.39 41.18
C ILE A 375 35.24 8.68 40.54
N ASP A 376 35.63 9.86 41.06
CA ASP A 376 35.14 11.14 40.52
C ASP A 376 35.69 11.41 39.10
N GLY A 377 36.91 10.93 38.81
CA GLY A 377 37.53 11.02 37.49
C GLY A 377 39.03 10.72 37.52
N GLY A 378 39.78 11.25 36.55
CA GLY A 378 41.24 11.07 36.46
C GLY A 378 41.64 9.97 35.47
N GLU A 379 42.81 9.38 35.67
CA GLU A 379 43.41 8.41 34.75
C GLU A 379 43.85 7.13 35.48
N PHE A 380 43.53 5.96 34.95
CA PHE A 380 44.01 4.67 35.49
C PHE A 380 43.71 4.43 36.98
N ASN A 381 42.64 5.02 37.54
CA ASN A 381 42.29 4.77 38.94
C ASN A 381 41.44 3.50 39.06
N THR A 382 41.63 2.75 40.16
CA THR A 382 40.88 1.55 40.48
C THR A 382 40.23 1.67 41.87
N ALA A 383 38.92 1.42 41.96
CA ALA A 383 38.18 1.27 43.21
C ALA A 383 37.50 -0.10 43.22
N SER A 384 38.07 -1.05 43.96
CA SER A 384 37.62 -2.46 43.97
C SER A 384 37.12 -2.93 45.34
N GLY A 385 37.41 -2.19 46.41
CA GLY A 385 36.82 -2.46 47.72
C GLY A 385 35.38 -1.96 47.78
N ASN A 386 34.46 -2.71 48.40
CA ASN A 386 33.09 -2.22 48.59
C ASN A 386 33.11 -0.89 49.37
N TYR A 387 32.29 0.06 48.92
CA TYR A 387 32.21 1.43 49.43
C TYR A 387 33.52 2.23 49.34
N ALA A 388 34.45 1.83 48.47
CA ALA A 388 35.70 2.56 48.27
C ALA A 388 35.52 3.80 47.41
N THR A 389 36.31 4.84 47.70
CA THR A 389 36.27 6.12 46.98
C THR A 389 37.66 6.54 46.51
N VAL A 390 37.75 6.97 45.25
CA VAL A 390 38.90 7.68 44.70
C VAL A 390 38.44 9.05 44.19
N GLY A 391 38.86 10.13 44.84
CA GLY A 391 38.50 11.50 44.44
C GLY A 391 39.11 11.97 43.11
N GLY A 392 40.08 11.21 42.57
CA GLY A 392 40.66 11.44 41.24
C GLY A 392 42.17 11.23 41.21
N GLY A 393 42.85 11.83 40.24
CA GLY A 393 44.30 11.71 40.05
C GLY A 393 44.70 10.60 39.06
N ALA A 394 45.91 10.05 39.20
CA ALA A 394 46.48 9.11 38.23
C ALA A 394 47.04 7.82 38.86
N GLY A 395 46.50 6.66 38.51
CA GLY A 395 47.03 5.37 38.93
C GLY A 395 46.79 5.01 40.40
N ASN A 396 45.72 5.52 41.02
CA ASN A 396 45.40 5.21 42.42
C ASN A 396 44.59 3.91 42.55
N SER A 397 44.78 3.14 43.62
CA SER A 397 44.10 1.86 43.86
C SER A 397 43.49 1.78 45.26
N ALA A 398 42.17 1.88 45.36
CA ALA A 398 41.40 1.72 46.60
C ALA A 398 40.72 0.34 46.64
N SER A 399 41.37 -0.64 47.28
CA SER A 399 40.93 -2.06 47.32
C SER A 399 40.41 -2.51 48.69
N GLY A 400 40.60 -1.72 49.74
CA GLY A 400 40.05 -2.00 51.07
C GLY A 400 38.55 -1.66 51.18
N TYR A 401 37.80 -2.39 52.01
CA TYR A 401 36.44 -2.02 52.38
C TYR A 401 36.40 -0.64 53.03
N ASN A 402 35.49 0.25 52.59
CA ASN A 402 35.42 1.66 53.01
C ASN A 402 36.74 2.44 52.82
N SER A 403 37.62 2.03 51.90
CA SER A 403 38.89 2.76 51.68
C SER A 403 38.65 4.09 50.95
N THR A 404 39.49 5.09 51.21
CA THR A 404 39.38 6.39 50.53
C THR A 404 40.75 6.93 50.15
N ILE A 405 40.88 7.31 48.88
CA ILE A 405 42.01 8.07 48.36
C ILE A 405 41.48 9.41 47.87
N GLY A 406 41.86 10.51 48.53
CA GLY A 406 41.38 11.84 48.12
C GLY A 406 41.90 12.31 46.76
N GLY A 407 43.02 11.76 46.28
CA GLY A 407 43.61 12.04 44.97
C GLY A 407 45.12 11.81 44.97
N GLY A 408 45.81 12.35 43.95
CA GLY A 408 47.26 12.22 43.78
C GLY A 408 47.64 11.18 42.73
N SER A 409 48.85 10.60 42.83
CA SER A 409 49.32 9.61 41.86
C SER A 409 49.98 8.40 42.53
N ILE A 410 49.64 7.21 42.03
CA ILE A 410 50.18 5.90 42.47
C ILE A 410 50.01 5.68 43.99
N ASN A 411 48.84 6.04 44.53
CA ASN A 411 48.50 5.73 45.93
C ASN A 411 47.75 4.39 46.01
N SER A 412 47.93 3.65 47.10
CA SER A 412 47.22 2.40 47.35
C SER A 412 46.63 2.36 48.76
N ALA A 413 45.35 2.00 48.87
CA ALA A 413 44.63 1.83 50.13
C ALA A 413 43.97 0.43 50.15
N SER A 414 44.64 -0.54 50.79
CA SER A 414 44.28 -1.97 50.71
C SER A 414 43.72 -2.59 52.00
N ASN A 415 43.74 -1.86 53.12
CA ASN A 415 43.26 -2.36 54.42
C ASN A 415 41.89 -1.77 54.78
N PHE A 416 41.14 -2.46 55.67
CA PHE A 416 39.97 -1.88 56.33
C PHE A 416 40.40 -0.58 57.03
N PHE A 417 39.87 0.56 56.56
CA PHE A 417 40.21 1.92 57.01
C PHE A 417 41.69 2.33 56.88
N CYS A 418 42.02 3.00 55.77
CA CYS A 418 43.22 3.85 55.69
C CYS A 418 42.85 5.23 55.13
N ASN A 419 43.09 6.28 55.92
CA ASN A 419 42.95 7.67 55.49
C ASN A 419 44.33 8.16 55.00
N CYS A 420 44.66 7.88 53.74
CA CYS A 420 45.95 8.26 53.15
C CYS A 420 46.00 9.76 52.84
N ARG A 421 46.19 10.60 53.87
CA ARG A 421 46.71 11.96 53.68
C ARG A 421 48.24 11.88 53.57
N ARG A 422 48.79 12.25 52.41
CA ARG A 422 50.23 12.42 52.23
C ARG A 422 50.73 13.45 53.25
N ARG A 423 51.55 13.02 54.22
CA ARG A 423 52.37 13.93 55.04
C ARG A 423 53.37 14.59 54.09
N ASN A 424 53.19 15.87 53.81
CA ASN A 424 54.31 16.70 53.40
C ASN A 424 55.16 16.91 54.66
N TRP A 425 56.30 16.23 54.72
CA TRP A 425 57.38 16.64 55.61
C TRP A 425 58.01 17.90 54.98
N GLN A 426 57.95 19.01 55.71
CA GLN A 426 58.95 20.08 55.65
C GLN A 426 59.59 20.19 57.03
#